data_AF-A0A956P7C2-F1
#
_entry.id   AF-A0A956P7C2-F1
#
_cell.length_a   1.000
_cell.length_b   1.000
_cell.length_c   1.000
_cell.angle_alpha   90.00
_cell.angle_beta   90.00
_cell.angle_gamma   90.00
#
_symmetry.space_group_name_H-M   'P 1'
#
loop_
_entity.id
_entity.type
_entity.pdbx_description
1 polymer ?
#
loop_
_entity_poly.entity_id
_entity_poly.type
_entity_poly.pdbx_seq_one_letter_code
_entity_poly.pdbx_strand_id
1 'polypeptide(L)'
;METLETTLPRRPGMLKRLYDWVLSWAETPYGTPALFALAFAESSFFPIPPDVLLLALALAAPTKAFRFALVCTAGSVLGGIAGYYIGMLLFDQVAAPILDFYHAMDKFEIVRQKYQENTVLALGAAGFTPIPYKVFTIAAGACDIKLPTFIWVSAVSRGARFFLISGLIWKFGPSIKSFIDRYFNLLTIVFLVLLVLGFAVAKLVL
;
A
#
# COMPACT_ATOMS: atom_id res chain seq x y z
N MET A 1 -46.85 -29.20 21.76
CA MET A 1 -45.60 -28.74 22.41
C MET A 1 -44.46 -29.25 21.55
N GLU A 2 -44.06 -28.46 20.55
CA GLU A 2 -42.99 -28.80 19.61
C GLU A 2 -41.75 -28.01 20.03
N THR A 3 -40.67 -28.74 20.25
CA THR A 3 -39.45 -28.29 20.90
C THR A 3 -38.72 -27.23 20.07
N LEU A 4 -38.61 -26.01 20.61
CA LEU A 4 -37.72 -24.98 20.11
C LEU A 4 -36.27 -25.45 20.29
N GLU A 5 -35.72 -26.11 19.27
CA GLU A 5 -34.28 -26.32 19.15
C GLU A 5 -33.61 -24.94 19.01
N THR A 6 -33.16 -24.41 20.14
CA THR A 6 -32.30 -23.24 20.18
C THR A 6 -30.94 -23.64 19.62
N THR A 7 -30.72 -23.41 18.33
CA THR A 7 -29.41 -23.55 17.71
C THR A 7 -28.44 -22.60 18.40
N LEU A 8 -27.65 -23.11 19.35
CA LEU A 8 -26.61 -22.34 20.03
C LEU A 8 -25.68 -21.73 18.95
N PRO A 9 -25.39 -20.42 19.01
CA PRO A 9 -24.52 -19.80 18.01
C PRO A 9 -23.14 -20.46 18.07
N ARG A 10 -22.71 -21.07 16.95
CA ARG A 10 -21.39 -21.70 16.84
C ARG A 10 -20.31 -20.67 17.20
N ARG A 11 -19.46 -21.00 18.18
CA ARG A 11 -18.33 -20.15 18.57
C ARG A 11 -17.49 -19.81 17.32
N PRO A 12 -17.18 -18.52 17.06
CA PRO A 12 -16.36 -18.15 15.91
C PRO A 12 -14.98 -18.83 16.04
N GLY A 13 -14.51 -19.44 14.95
CA GLY A 13 -13.22 -20.11 14.89
C GLY A 13 -12.06 -19.15 15.21
N MET A 14 -10.90 -19.69 15.58
CA MET A 14 -9.74 -18.92 16.03
C MET A 14 -9.29 -17.84 15.01
N LEU A 15 -9.40 -18.15 13.71
CA LEU A 15 -9.11 -17.21 12.61
C LEU A 15 -10.14 -16.07 12.52
N LYS A 16 -11.43 -16.36 12.78
CA LYS A 16 -12.47 -15.33 12.80
C LYS A 16 -12.29 -14.39 13.99
N ARG A 17 -11.88 -14.91 15.15
CA ARG A 17 -11.51 -14.06 16.30
C ARG A 17 -10.30 -13.18 16.02
N LEU A 18 -9.28 -13.69 15.32
CA LEU A 18 -8.13 -12.88 14.91
C LEU A 18 -8.56 -11.78 13.93
N TYR A 19 -9.43 -12.11 12.97
CA TYR A 19 -10.03 -11.13 12.05
C TYR A 19 -10.83 -10.06 12.80
N ASP A 20 -11.75 -10.47 13.70
CA ASP A 20 -12.55 -9.55 14.51
C ASP A 20 -11.65 -8.67 15.41
N TRP A 21 -10.54 -9.23 15.92
CA TRP A 21 -9.54 -8.46 16.67
C TRP A 21 -8.83 -7.43 15.78
N VAL A 22 -8.34 -7.80 14.59
CA VAL A 22 -7.76 -6.85 13.63
C VAL A 22 -8.78 -5.77 13.22
N LEU A 23 -10.05 -6.15 13.04
CA LEU A 23 -11.13 -5.21 12.77
C LEU A 23 -11.39 -4.28 13.97
N SER A 24 -11.26 -4.78 15.20
CA SER A 24 -11.41 -3.94 16.40
C SER A 24 -10.35 -2.84 16.49
N TRP A 25 -9.13 -3.06 15.95
CA TRP A 25 -8.13 -1.99 15.84
C TRP A 25 -8.60 -0.87 14.89
N ALA A 26 -9.36 -1.22 13.84
CA ALA A 26 -9.98 -0.26 12.95
C ALA A 26 -11.11 0.57 13.62
N GLU A 27 -11.69 0.05 14.72
CA GLU A 27 -12.68 0.76 15.55
C GLU A 27 -12.06 1.64 16.64
N THR A 28 -10.76 1.50 16.91
CA THR A 28 -10.05 2.36 17.88
C THR A 28 -9.78 3.77 17.31
N PRO A 29 -9.72 4.81 18.17
CA PRO A 29 -9.36 6.17 17.74
C PRO A 29 -7.95 6.27 17.11
N TYR A 30 -7.11 5.24 17.29
CA TYR A 30 -5.76 5.17 16.75
C TYR A 30 -5.69 4.71 15.28
N GLY A 31 -6.79 4.22 14.70
CA GLY A 31 -6.80 3.73 13.32
C GLY A 31 -6.40 4.76 12.26
N THR A 32 -6.84 6.02 12.43
CA THR A 32 -6.50 7.10 11.47
C THR A 32 -5.05 7.57 11.58
N PRO A 33 -4.49 7.84 12.78
CA PRO A 33 -3.06 8.10 12.93
C PRO A 33 -2.17 6.93 12.48
N ALA A 34 -2.57 5.68 12.77
CA ALA A 34 -1.84 4.51 12.32
C ALA A 34 -1.81 4.41 10.79
N LEU A 35 -2.94 4.69 10.12
CA LEU A 35 -3.00 4.74 8.65
C LEU A 35 -2.06 5.79 8.07
N PHE A 36 -2.01 6.98 8.67
CA PHE A 36 -1.09 8.04 8.26
C PHE A 36 0.37 7.60 8.43
N ALA A 37 0.73 7.09 9.61
CA ALA A 37 2.09 6.66 9.91
C ALA A 37 2.55 5.50 8.99
N LEU A 38 1.64 4.56 8.71
CA LEU A 38 1.90 3.43 7.82
C LEU A 38 2.13 3.91 6.38
N ALA A 39 1.28 4.79 5.88
CA ALA A 39 1.41 5.37 4.54
C ALA A 39 2.69 6.21 4.40
N PHE A 40 3.05 6.95 5.45
CA PHE A 40 4.31 7.68 5.51
C PHE A 40 5.52 6.74 5.47
N ALA A 41 5.52 5.71 6.32
CA ALA A 41 6.60 4.73 6.38
C ALA A 41 6.77 3.98 5.06
N GLU A 42 5.67 3.59 4.41
CA GLU A 42 5.67 2.90 3.12
C GLU A 42 6.35 3.70 2.02
N SER A 43 6.00 4.98 1.93
CA SER A 43 6.48 5.84 0.86
C SER A 43 7.90 6.39 1.12
N SER A 44 8.37 6.30 2.38
CA SER A 44 9.71 6.74 2.81
C SER A 44 10.75 5.63 2.71
N PHE A 45 10.57 4.52 3.46
CA PHE A 45 11.63 3.52 3.64
C PHE A 45 11.12 2.08 3.89
N PHE A 46 10.00 1.88 4.59
CA PHE A 46 9.60 0.56 5.11
C PHE A 46 8.52 -0.12 4.26
N PRO A 47 8.69 -1.35 3.74
CA PRO A 47 7.71 -2.00 2.85
C PRO A 47 6.49 -2.57 3.61
N ILE A 48 5.64 -1.73 4.21
CA ILE A 48 4.32 -2.18 4.69
C ILE A 48 3.22 -1.53 3.86
N PRO A 49 2.41 -2.29 3.09
CA PRO A 49 1.37 -1.73 2.26
C PRO A 49 0.26 -1.07 3.11
N PRO A 50 0.01 0.25 2.98
CA PRO A 50 -1.05 0.94 3.71
C PRO A 50 -2.45 0.53 3.24
N ASP A 51 -2.55 -0.04 2.05
CA ASP A 51 -3.79 -0.48 1.39
C ASP A 51 -4.60 -1.45 2.25
N VAL A 52 -3.94 -2.36 2.98
CA VAL A 52 -4.60 -3.37 3.82
C VAL A 52 -5.33 -2.69 4.98
N LEU A 53 -4.66 -1.73 5.63
CA LEU A 53 -5.24 -0.98 6.73
C LEU A 53 -6.32 0.00 6.23
N LEU A 54 -6.10 0.65 5.08
CA LEU A 54 -7.10 1.48 4.41
C LEU A 54 -8.37 0.68 4.13
N LEU A 55 -8.22 -0.52 3.57
CA LEU A 55 -9.33 -1.42 3.26
C LEU A 55 -10.09 -1.83 4.52
N ALA A 56 -9.39 -2.23 5.58
CA ALA A 56 -10.02 -2.62 6.84
C ALA A 56 -10.82 -1.45 7.47
N LEU A 57 -10.23 -0.25 7.52
CA LEU A 57 -10.88 0.95 8.04
C LEU A 57 -12.08 1.37 7.18
N ALA A 58 -11.93 1.35 5.86
CA ALA A 58 -13.01 1.66 4.93
C ALA A 58 -14.16 0.64 5.00
N LEU A 59 -13.88 -0.64 5.23
CA LEU A 59 -14.91 -1.67 5.42
C LEU A 59 -15.62 -1.53 6.77
N ALA A 60 -14.90 -1.18 7.83
CA ALA A 60 -15.47 -0.95 9.16
C ALA A 60 -16.36 0.31 9.20
N ALA A 61 -15.93 1.39 8.55
CA ALA A 61 -16.68 2.65 8.48
C ALA A 61 -16.74 3.19 7.03
N PRO A 62 -17.61 2.64 6.16
CA PRO A 62 -17.72 3.05 4.76
C PRO A 62 -18.00 4.53 4.59
N THR A 63 -18.82 5.13 5.46
CA THR A 63 -19.14 6.58 5.45
C THR A 63 -17.91 7.47 5.63
N LYS A 64 -16.81 6.95 6.19
CA LYS A 64 -15.54 7.65 6.39
C LYS A 64 -14.45 7.25 5.37
N ALA A 65 -14.74 6.36 4.42
CA ALA A 65 -13.75 5.79 3.49
C ALA A 65 -12.94 6.86 2.72
N PHE A 66 -13.58 7.94 2.27
CA PHE A 66 -12.90 9.05 1.59
C PHE A 66 -11.99 9.86 2.51
N ARG A 67 -12.34 9.98 3.80
CA ARG A 67 -11.47 10.63 4.79
C ARG A 67 -10.20 9.79 5.02
N PHE A 68 -10.35 8.47 5.11
CA PHE A 68 -9.20 7.57 5.22
C PHE A 68 -8.30 7.64 3.98
N ALA A 69 -8.88 7.69 2.77
CA ALA A 69 -8.10 7.87 1.55
C ALA A 69 -7.33 9.19 1.55
N LEU A 70 -7.94 10.29 1.99
CA LEU A 70 -7.28 11.59 2.08
C LEU A 70 -6.10 11.57 3.07
N VAL A 71 -6.31 10.99 4.27
CA VAL A 71 -5.25 10.84 5.28
C VAL A 71 -4.11 9.97 4.76
N CYS A 72 -4.43 8.85 4.10
CA CYS A 72 -3.45 7.95 3.50
C CYS A 72 -2.66 8.65 2.38
N THR A 73 -3.34 9.45 1.56
CA THR A 73 -2.70 10.26 0.50
C THR A 73 -1.74 11.28 1.10
N ALA A 74 -2.19 12.02 2.13
CA ALA A 74 -1.34 12.99 2.81
C ALA A 74 -0.10 12.34 3.44
N GLY A 75 -0.28 11.22 4.16
CA GLY A 75 0.82 10.46 4.75
C GLY A 75 1.79 9.95 3.68
N SER A 76 1.28 9.40 2.59
CA SER A 76 2.08 8.88 1.48
C SER A 76 2.85 9.98 0.73
N VAL A 77 2.27 11.16 0.50
CA VAL A 77 2.98 12.28 -0.14
C VAL A 77 4.08 12.80 0.77
N LEU A 78 3.79 13.01 2.06
CA LEU A 78 4.78 13.45 3.04
C LEU A 78 5.91 12.42 3.20
N GLY A 79 5.58 11.14 3.23
CA GLY A 79 6.57 10.07 3.25
C GLY A 79 7.38 10.00 1.95
N GLY A 80 6.74 10.23 0.81
CA GLY A 80 7.41 10.34 -0.48
C GLY A 80 8.42 11.49 -0.52
N ILE A 81 8.08 12.64 0.07
CA ILE A 81 9.00 13.77 0.23
C ILE A 81 10.19 13.38 1.11
N ALA A 82 9.95 12.66 2.21
CA ALA A 82 11.05 12.14 3.03
C ALA A 82 11.94 11.16 2.24
N GLY A 83 11.35 10.24 1.48
CA GLY A 83 12.07 9.33 0.57
C GLY A 83 12.89 10.07 -0.51
N TYR A 84 12.33 11.14 -1.08
CA TYR A 84 13.02 12.02 -2.01
C TYR A 84 14.28 12.62 -1.36
N TYR A 85 14.16 13.17 -0.15
CA TYR A 85 15.33 13.72 0.55
C TYR A 85 16.35 12.66 0.94
N ILE A 86 15.92 11.45 1.30
CA ILE A 86 16.82 10.31 1.53
C ILE A 86 17.64 10.02 0.26
N GLY A 87 16.98 9.93 -0.89
CA GLY A 87 17.67 9.70 -2.17
C GLY A 87 18.64 10.81 -2.55
N MET A 88 18.25 12.06 -2.35
CA MET A 88 19.07 13.23 -2.65
C MET A 88 20.31 13.32 -1.73
N LEU A 89 20.13 13.14 -0.42
CA LEU A 89 21.21 13.31 0.58
C LEU A 89 22.19 12.13 0.62
N LEU A 90 21.72 10.92 0.32
CA LEU A 90 22.55 9.72 0.30
C LEU A 90 23.16 9.44 -1.08
N PHE A 91 22.86 10.26 -2.10
CA PHE A 91 23.41 10.04 -3.43
C PHE A 91 24.94 10.09 -3.41
N ASP A 92 25.53 11.20 -2.99
CA ASP A 92 26.99 11.38 -2.99
C ASP A 92 27.71 10.44 -2.01
N GLN A 93 27.06 10.12 -0.89
CA GLN A 93 27.69 9.33 0.19
C GLN A 93 27.55 7.82 0.00
N VAL A 94 26.51 7.36 -0.69
CA VAL A 94 26.17 5.93 -0.80
C VAL A 94 26.03 5.52 -2.26
N ALA A 95 25.17 6.20 -3.02
CA ALA A 95 24.88 5.78 -4.39
C ALA A 95 26.09 5.96 -5.32
N ALA A 96 26.77 7.10 -5.28
CA ALA A 96 27.89 7.40 -6.17
C ALA A 96 29.08 6.44 -5.97
N PRO A 97 29.58 6.18 -4.74
CA PRO A 97 30.64 5.19 -4.51
C PRO A 97 30.26 3.77 -4.97
N ILE A 98 29.00 3.37 -4.80
CA ILE A 98 28.51 2.07 -5.26
C ILE A 98 28.50 2.03 -6.80
N LEU A 99 27.98 3.06 -7.45
CA LEU A 99 27.92 3.14 -8.91
C LEU A 99 29.32 3.15 -9.54
N ASP A 100 30.27 3.87 -8.93
CA ASP A 100 31.67 3.88 -9.36
C ASP A 100 32.34 2.52 -9.18
N PHE A 101 32.09 1.85 -8.05
CA PHE A 101 32.60 0.49 -7.80
C PHE A 101 32.14 -0.51 -8.86
N TYR A 102 30.91 -0.38 -9.36
CA TYR A 102 30.37 -1.20 -10.44
C TYR A 102 30.63 -0.65 -11.85
N HIS A 103 31.38 0.45 -12.00
CA HIS A 103 31.57 1.17 -13.27
C HIS A 103 30.25 1.44 -14.02
N ALA A 104 29.22 1.79 -13.25
CA ALA A 104 27.84 1.93 -13.73
C ALA A 104 27.38 3.40 -13.82
N MET A 105 28.26 4.37 -13.59
CA MET A 105 27.89 5.80 -13.63
C MET A 105 27.34 6.24 -14.99
N ASP A 106 27.94 5.81 -16.09
CA ASP A 106 27.43 6.13 -17.43
C ASP A 106 26.01 5.59 -17.65
N LYS A 107 25.73 4.39 -17.14
CA LYS A 107 24.39 3.78 -17.19
C LYS A 107 23.40 4.53 -16.31
N PHE A 108 23.84 4.95 -15.13
CA PHE A 108 23.02 5.74 -14.23
C PHE A 108 22.61 7.07 -14.87
N GLU A 109 23.54 7.78 -15.52
CA GLU A 109 23.22 9.06 -16.16
C GLU A 109 22.20 8.91 -17.31
N ILE A 110 22.28 7.82 -18.09
CA ILE A 110 21.26 7.48 -19.09
C ILE A 110 19.88 7.27 -18.44
N VAL A 111 19.84 6.52 -17.32
CA VAL A 111 18.59 6.27 -16.57
C VAL A 111 18.05 7.56 -15.97
N ARG A 112 18.92 8.39 -15.41
CA ARG A 112 18.60 9.70 -14.83
C ARG A 112 17.96 10.60 -15.88
N GLN A 113 18.58 10.73 -17.05
CA GLN A 113 18.05 11.54 -18.15
C GLN A 113 16.67 11.02 -18.61
N LYS A 114 16.55 9.71 -18.84
CA LYS A 114 15.26 9.10 -19.22
C LYS A 114 14.19 9.32 -18.15
N TYR A 115 14.57 9.26 -16.88
CA TYR A 115 13.62 9.48 -15.80
C TYR A 115 13.18 10.93 -15.73
N GLN A 116 14.10 11.89 -15.88
CA GLN A 116 13.77 13.31 -15.96
C GLN A 116 12.78 13.58 -17.10
N GLU A 117 13.03 13.03 -18.30
CA GLU A 117 12.15 13.15 -19.47
C GLU A 117 10.77 12.52 -19.24
N ASN A 118 10.70 11.39 -18.53
CA ASN A 118 9.47 10.60 -18.34
C ASN A 118 8.91 10.65 -16.92
N THR A 119 9.26 11.69 -16.15
CA THR A 119 8.95 11.78 -14.70
C THR A 119 7.49 11.47 -14.41
N VAL A 120 6.58 12.13 -15.15
CA VAL A 120 5.14 12.02 -14.95
C VAL A 120 4.65 10.58 -15.18
N LEU A 121 5.11 9.94 -16.25
CA LEU A 121 4.69 8.59 -16.61
C LEU A 121 5.28 7.56 -15.65
N ALA A 122 6.58 7.63 -15.38
CA ALA A 122 7.27 6.66 -14.54
C ALA A 122 6.77 6.73 -13.09
N LEU A 123 6.72 7.93 -12.50
CA LEU A 123 6.25 8.12 -11.13
C LEU A 123 4.73 7.92 -11.01
N GLY A 124 3.97 8.36 -12.01
CA GLY A 124 2.52 8.18 -12.05
C GLY A 124 2.12 6.71 -12.15
N ALA A 125 2.79 5.95 -13.04
CA ALA A 125 2.59 4.51 -13.15
C ALA A 125 2.99 3.79 -11.86
N ALA A 126 4.15 4.13 -11.28
CA ALA A 126 4.60 3.53 -10.02
C ALA A 126 3.67 3.82 -8.84
N GLY A 127 3.11 5.04 -8.76
CA GLY A 127 2.20 5.43 -7.68
C GLY A 127 0.80 4.79 -7.80
N PHE A 128 0.34 4.53 -9.03
CA PHE A 128 -0.98 3.94 -9.27
C PHE A 128 -0.97 2.41 -9.23
N THR A 129 0.07 1.79 -9.80
CA THR A 129 0.18 0.34 -9.92
C THR A 129 0.66 -0.31 -8.61
N PRO A 130 0.57 -1.65 -8.45
CA PRO A 130 1.11 -2.37 -7.29
C PRO A 130 2.65 -2.41 -7.22
N ILE A 131 3.35 -1.60 -8.02
CA ILE A 131 4.81 -1.54 -8.07
C ILE A 131 5.32 -0.83 -6.79
N PRO A 132 6.50 -1.18 -6.25
CA PRO A 132 7.07 -0.54 -5.07
C PRO A 132 7.34 0.97 -5.29
N TYR A 133 6.39 1.80 -4.89
CA TYR A 133 6.43 3.25 -5.08
C TYR A 133 7.69 3.91 -4.50
N LYS A 134 8.15 3.43 -3.33
CA LYS A 134 9.35 3.97 -2.65
C LYS A 134 10.65 3.91 -3.44
N VAL A 135 10.79 2.95 -4.37
CA VAL A 135 11.98 2.88 -5.22
C VAL A 135 12.02 4.10 -6.13
N PHE A 136 10.87 4.52 -6.64
CA PHE A 136 10.73 5.71 -7.47
C PHE A 136 10.84 7.00 -6.66
N THR A 137 10.41 7.02 -5.40
CA THR A 137 10.58 8.22 -4.55
C THR A 137 12.05 8.48 -4.23
N ILE A 138 12.81 7.45 -3.84
CA ILE A 138 14.24 7.55 -3.59
C ILE A 138 14.99 7.87 -4.89
N ALA A 139 14.65 7.19 -6.00
CA ALA A 139 15.25 7.47 -7.30
C ALA A 139 14.97 8.90 -7.77
N ALA A 140 13.79 9.46 -7.48
CA ALA A 140 13.46 10.85 -7.84
C ALA A 140 14.37 11.84 -7.12
N GLY A 141 14.71 11.57 -5.86
CA GLY A 141 15.70 12.35 -5.11
C GLY A 141 17.11 12.21 -5.68
N ALA A 142 17.54 10.97 -5.95
CA ALA A 142 18.86 10.68 -6.53
C ALA A 142 19.04 11.27 -7.93
N CYS A 143 17.96 11.37 -8.72
CA CYS A 143 17.99 11.91 -10.09
C CYS A 143 17.77 13.42 -10.16
N ASP A 144 17.58 14.10 -9.02
CA ASP A 144 17.30 15.53 -8.93
C ASP A 144 16.03 15.96 -9.72
N ILE A 145 14.95 15.20 -9.54
CA ILE A 145 13.65 15.51 -10.15
C ILE A 145 13.04 16.74 -9.46
N LYS A 146 12.55 17.72 -10.24
CA LYS A 146 11.89 18.91 -9.68
C LYS A 146 10.84 18.55 -8.62
N LEU A 147 11.10 18.96 -7.37
CA LEU A 147 10.25 18.64 -6.22
C LEU A 147 8.76 18.98 -6.42
N PRO A 148 8.37 20.13 -7.01
CA PRO A 148 6.96 20.41 -7.27
C PRO A 148 6.31 19.39 -8.23
N THR A 149 7.02 18.97 -9.27
CA THR A 149 6.55 17.95 -10.22
C THR A 149 6.37 16.61 -9.51
N PHE A 150 7.35 16.22 -8.70
CA PHE A 150 7.27 15.02 -7.88
C PHE A 150 6.03 15.03 -6.97
N ILE A 151 5.83 16.11 -6.19
CA ILE A 151 4.71 16.21 -5.23
C ILE A 151 3.37 16.11 -5.96
N TRP A 152 3.17 16.85 -7.05
CA TRP A 152 1.91 16.84 -7.79
C TRP A 152 1.61 15.47 -8.41
N VAL A 153 2.58 14.86 -9.09
CA VAL A 153 2.39 13.54 -9.72
C VAL A 153 2.14 12.46 -8.65
N SER A 154 2.85 12.53 -7.54
CA SER A 154 2.69 11.62 -6.41
C SER A 154 1.31 11.74 -5.78
N ALA A 155 0.87 12.97 -5.50
CA ALA A 155 -0.44 13.24 -4.91
C ALA A 155 -1.58 12.74 -5.81
N VAL A 156 -1.48 12.98 -7.12
CA VAL A 156 -2.50 12.54 -8.09
C VAL A 156 -2.50 11.03 -8.23
N SER A 157 -1.35 10.38 -8.43
CA SER A 157 -1.27 8.93 -8.66
C SER A 157 -1.65 8.11 -7.42
N ARG A 158 -1.05 8.43 -6.27
CA ARG A 158 -1.32 7.76 -5.00
C ARG A 158 -2.72 8.06 -4.51
N GLY A 159 -3.14 9.32 -4.62
CA GLY A 159 -4.51 9.74 -4.36
C GLY A 159 -5.50 8.93 -5.20
N ALA A 160 -5.32 8.88 -6.53
CA ALA A 160 -6.21 8.13 -7.41
C ALA A 160 -6.36 6.67 -6.98
N ARG A 161 -5.27 5.99 -6.63
CA ARG A 161 -5.31 4.61 -6.13
C ARG A 161 -6.11 4.48 -4.83
N PHE A 162 -5.77 5.28 -3.80
CA PHE A 162 -6.43 5.20 -2.50
C PHE A 162 -7.91 5.59 -2.57
N PHE A 163 -8.23 6.63 -3.34
CA PHE A 163 -9.61 7.05 -3.57
C PHE A 163 -10.40 6.03 -4.40
N LEU A 164 -9.77 5.33 -5.35
CA LEU A 164 -10.40 4.24 -6.08
C LEU A 164 -10.78 3.10 -5.13
N ILE A 165 -9.82 2.64 -4.31
CA ILE A 165 -10.07 1.58 -3.33
C ILE A 165 -11.18 2.01 -2.36
N SER A 166 -11.04 3.17 -1.73
CA SER A 166 -12.06 3.69 -0.80
C SER A 166 -13.41 3.93 -1.46
N GLY A 167 -13.45 4.36 -2.73
CA GLY A 167 -14.68 4.58 -3.48
C GLY A 167 -15.40 3.26 -3.79
N LEU A 168 -14.66 2.21 -4.15
CA LEU A 168 -15.21 0.87 -4.32
C LEU A 168 -15.82 0.35 -3.01
N ILE A 169 -15.12 0.54 -1.89
CA ILE A 169 -15.63 0.12 -0.58
C ILE A 169 -16.80 0.98 -0.11
N TRP A 170 -16.79 2.28 -0.38
CA TRP A 170 -17.93 3.14 -0.06
C TRP A 170 -19.20 2.69 -0.80
N LYS A 171 -19.07 2.29 -2.08
CA LYS A 171 -20.20 1.84 -2.91
C LYS A 171 -20.63 0.40 -2.62
N PHE A 172 -19.69 -0.52 -2.43
CA PHE A 172 -19.96 -1.97 -2.33
C PHE A 172 -19.74 -2.55 -0.93
N GLY A 173 -19.31 -1.74 0.05
CA GLY A 173 -18.88 -2.17 1.38
C GLY A 173 -19.85 -3.11 2.11
N PRO A 174 -21.16 -2.85 2.16
CA PRO A 174 -22.11 -3.77 2.80
C PRO A 174 -22.19 -5.15 2.12
N SER A 175 -22.08 -5.19 0.79
CA SER A 175 -22.06 -6.44 0.02
C SER A 175 -20.72 -7.17 0.17
N ILE A 176 -19.60 -6.44 0.17
CA ILE A 176 -18.26 -7.02 0.37
C ILE A 176 -18.12 -7.59 1.78
N LYS A 177 -18.58 -6.86 2.79
CA LYS A 177 -18.52 -7.32 4.19
C LYS A 177 -19.33 -8.61 4.38
N SER A 178 -20.56 -8.67 3.86
CA SER A 178 -21.38 -9.88 3.94
C SER A 178 -20.80 -11.06 3.13
N PHE A 179 -20.15 -10.80 1.99
CA PHE A 179 -19.44 -11.81 1.20
C PHE A 179 -18.22 -12.36 1.97
N ILE A 180 -17.37 -11.49 2.52
CA ILE A 180 -16.21 -11.88 3.33
C ILE A 180 -16.67 -12.68 4.55
N ASP A 181 -17.65 -12.17 5.31
CA ASP A 181 -18.16 -12.84 6.52
C ASP A 181 -18.75 -14.23 6.22
N ARG A 182 -19.34 -14.43 5.02
CA ARG A 182 -19.91 -15.71 4.57
C ARG A 182 -18.84 -16.71 4.08
N TYR A 183 -17.85 -16.25 3.33
CA TYR A 183 -16.86 -17.12 2.67
C TYR A 183 -15.47 -17.08 3.32
N PHE A 184 -15.32 -16.49 4.51
CA PHE A 184 -14.05 -16.25 5.17
C PHE A 184 -13.12 -17.47 5.22
N ASN A 185 -13.64 -18.62 5.67
CA ASN A 185 -12.84 -19.85 5.76
C ASN A 185 -12.37 -20.32 4.38
N LEU A 186 -13.22 -20.23 3.36
CA LEU A 186 -12.89 -20.63 1.99
C LEU A 186 -11.86 -19.69 1.38
N LEU A 187 -12.06 -18.36 1.50
CA LEU A 187 -11.12 -17.34 1.05
C LEU A 187 -9.73 -17.53 1.66
N THR A 188 -9.66 -17.85 2.96
CA THR A 188 -8.41 -18.10 3.66
C THR A 188 -7.67 -19.32 3.10
N ILE A 189 -8.38 -20.43 2.86
CA ILE A 189 -7.80 -21.65 2.28
C ILE A 189 -7.31 -21.39 0.85
N VAL A 190 -8.12 -20.73 0.02
CA VAL A 190 -7.76 -20.39 -1.37
C VAL A 190 -6.52 -19.50 -1.40
N PHE A 191 -6.46 -18.47 -0.56
CA PHE A 191 -5.30 -17.58 -0.46
C PHE A 191 -4.03 -18.36 -0.05
N LEU A 192 -4.13 -19.27 0.93
CA LEU A 192 -3.00 -20.08 1.36
C LEU A 192 -2.49 -20.99 0.23
N VAL A 193 -3.41 -21.66 -0.49
CA VAL A 193 -3.08 -22.52 -1.63
C VAL A 193 -2.40 -21.72 -2.74
N LEU A 194 -2.96 -20.55 -3.09
CA LEU A 194 -2.37 -19.66 -4.09
C LEU A 194 -0.99 -19.15 -3.67
N LEU A 195 -0.78 -18.84 -2.40
CA LEU A 195 0.51 -18.37 -1.88
C LEU A 195 1.57 -19.47 -1.99
N VAL A 196 1.24 -20.70 -1.59
CA VAL A 196 2.15 -21.86 -1.71
C VAL A 196 2.45 -22.18 -3.18
N LEU A 197 1.42 -22.21 -4.04
CA LEU A 197 1.61 -22.45 -5.47
C LEU A 197 2.42 -21.33 -6.14
N GLY A 198 2.16 -20.07 -5.78
CA GLY A 198 2.89 -18.91 -6.31
C GLY A 198 4.37 -18.97 -5.96
N PHE A 199 4.72 -19.34 -4.72
CA PHE A 199 6.11 -19.55 -4.32
C PHE A 199 6.74 -20.77 -5.01
N ALA A 200 6.00 -21.87 -5.18
CA ALA A 200 6.50 -23.05 -5.87
C ALA A 200 6.80 -22.76 -7.35
N VAL A 201 5.93 -22.02 -8.04
CA VAL A 201 6.14 -21.59 -9.43
C VAL A 201 7.30 -20.61 -9.52
N ALA A 202 7.37 -19.62 -8.64
CA ALA A 202 8.49 -18.67 -8.62
C ALA A 202 9.83 -19.39 -8.46
N LYS A 203 9.91 -20.41 -7.59
CA LYS A 203 11.10 -21.25 -7.41
C LYS A 203 11.42 -22.15 -8.62
N LEU A 204 10.44 -22.48 -9.45
CA LEU A 204 10.66 -23.27 -10.67
C LEU A 204 11.10 -22.40 -11.85
N VAL A 205 10.81 -21.10 -11.82
CA VAL A 205 11.09 -20.14 -12.89
C VAL A 205 12.37 -19.33 -12.63
N LEU A 206 12.73 -19.09 -11.36
CA LEU A 206 13.99 -18.49 -10.90
C LEU A 206 15.01 -19.56 -10.54
#